data_AF-A0A6N6M843-F1
#
_entry.id   AF-A0A6N6M843-F1
#
_cell.length_a   1.000
_cell.length_b   1.000
_cell.length_c   1.000
_cell.angle_alpha   90.00
_cell.angle_beta   90.00
_cell.angle_gamma   90.00
#
_symmetry.space_group_name_H-M   'P 1'
#
loop_
_entity.id
_entity.type
_entity.pdbx_description
1 polymer ?
#
loop_
_entity_poly.entity_id
_entity_poly.type
_entity_poly.pdbx_seq_one_letter_code
_entity_poly.pdbx_strand_id
1 'polypeptide(L)'
;MNKLIAILCLLGIVFLIDSCEYNNEEELYPENESSTNCDTTSITYASGIETIILDNCALSGCHDGSSGLPAINNYTSVKKYVDNGLLEQRVLVQKDMPPSGPLSTCNQQKIRSWLMDGAPQN
;
A
#
# COMPACT_ATOMS: atom_id res chain seq x y z
N MET A 1 -5.20 34.73 42.21
CA MET A 1 -4.18 34.00 41.42
C MET A 1 -4.60 32.56 41.12
N ASN A 2 -5.23 31.84 42.07
CA ASN A 2 -5.67 30.44 41.87
C ASN A 2 -6.86 30.26 40.90
N LYS A 3 -7.70 31.28 40.70
CA LYS A 3 -8.80 31.24 39.73
C LYS A 3 -8.34 31.40 38.28
N LEU A 4 -7.21 32.10 38.06
CA LEU A 4 -6.60 32.27 36.73
C LEU A 4 -5.88 31.01 36.27
N ILE A 5 -5.27 30.25 37.19
CA ILE A 5 -4.63 28.95 36.91
C ILE A 5 -5.69 27.90 36.52
N ALA A 6 -6.84 27.88 37.20
CA ALA A 6 -7.93 26.96 36.87
C ALA A 6 -8.54 27.20 35.47
N ILE A 7 -8.58 28.45 35.01
CA ILE A 7 -9.07 28.83 33.68
C ILE A 7 -8.03 28.51 32.60
N LEU A 8 -6.74 28.63 32.90
CA LEU A 8 -5.65 28.27 31.99
C LEU A 8 -5.56 26.75 31.76
N CYS A 9 -5.91 25.93 32.76
CA CYS A 9 -5.97 24.47 32.62
C CYS A 9 -7.20 23.99 31.83
N LEU A 10 -8.33 24.72 31.86
CA LEU A 10 -9.55 24.35 31.12
C LEU A 10 -9.42 24.65 29.61
N LEU A 11 -8.66 25.69 29.25
CA LEU A 11 -8.40 26.09 27.85
C LEU A 11 -7.33 25.22 27.15
N GLY A 12 -6.55 24.44 27.90
CA GLY A 12 -5.51 23.56 27.34
C GLY A 12 -6.00 22.20 26.83
N ILE A 13 -7.24 21.81 27.14
CA ILE A 13 -7.78 20.47 26.82
C ILE A 13 -8.46 20.43 25.44
N VAL A 14 -8.75 21.58 24.82
CA VAL A 14 -9.52 21.66 23.56
C VAL A 14 -8.65 21.50 22.29
N PHE A 15 -7.34 21.34 22.42
CA PHE A 15 -6.40 21.22 21.28
C PHE A 15 -6.08 19.78 20.83
N LEU A 16 -6.85 18.79 21.28
CA LEU A 16 -6.72 17.40 20.83
C LEU A 16 -7.82 17.05 19.81
N ILE A 17 -8.08 17.93 18.84
CA ILE A 17 -8.89 17.52 17.68
C ILE A 17 -7.98 16.79 16.70
N ASP A 18 -8.13 15.46 16.68
CA ASP A 18 -7.59 14.55 15.69
C ASP A 18 -7.73 15.13 14.28
N SER A 19 -6.59 15.44 13.63
CA SER A 19 -6.56 15.59 12.18
C SER A 19 -6.59 14.19 11.56
N CYS A 20 -7.77 13.58 11.54
CA CYS A 20 -8.02 12.51 10.59
C CYS A 20 -8.03 13.16 9.20
N GLU A 21 -6.90 13.10 8.48
CA GLU A 21 -6.90 13.38 7.04
C GLU A 21 -7.78 12.33 6.38
N TYR A 22 -8.90 12.78 5.81
CA TYR A 22 -9.70 11.98 4.91
C TYR A 22 -9.03 12.03 3.54
N ASN A 23 -8.15 11.07 3.27
CA ASN A 23 -7.61 10.87 1.92
C ASN A 23 -8.72 10.23 1.10
N ASN A 24 -9.24 10.94 0.09
CA ASN A 24 -10.19 10.33 -0.83
C ASN A 24 -9.44 9.29 -1.68
N GLU A 25 -9.96 8.06 -1.69
CA GLU A 25 -9.40 6.94 -2.45
C GLU A 25 -9.27 7.29 -3.95
N GLU A 26 -10.16 8.15 -4.44
CA GLU A 26 -10.16 8.63 -5.83
C GLU A 26 -8.98 9.55 -6.17
N GLU A 27 -8.41 10.31 -5.23
CA GLU A 27 -7.18 11.10 -5.46
C GLU A 27 -5.93 10.23 -5.38
N LEU A 28 -5.92 9.20 -4.53
CA LEU A 28 -4.88 8.18 -4.50
C LEU A 28 -4.86 7.35 -5.79
N TYR A 29 -6.02 7.16 -6.42
CA TYR A 29 -6.20 6.24 -7.53
C TYR A 29 -6.91 6.89 -8.74
N PRO A 30 -6.27 7.85 -9.43
CA PRO A 30 -6.84 8.37 -10.67
C PRO A 30 -6.94 7.24 -11.72
N GLU A 31 -8.16 6.98 -12.21
CA GLU A 31 -8.44 6.02 -13.28
C GLU A 31 -7.81 6.51 -14.60
N ASN A 32 -6.54 6.15 -14.79
CA ASN A 32 -5.87 6.26 -16.08
C ASN A 32 -6.27 5.03 -16.93
N GLU A 33 -7.44 5.14 -17.57
CA GLU A 33 -7.92 4.21 -18.60
C GLU A 33 -7.11 4.40 -19.89
N SER A 34 -5.89 3.85 -19.94
CA SER A 34 -5.21 3.65 -21.21
C SER A 34 -4.20 2.51 -21.16
N SER A 35 -4.71 1.29 -21.08
CA SER A 35 -4.00 0.14 -21.65
C SER A 35 -5.04 -0.80 -22.27
N THR A 36 -4.94 -1.03 -23.57
CA THR A 36 -5.98 -1.66 -24.39
C THR A 36 -6.21 -3.16 -24.11
N ASN A 37 -5.75 -3.73 -22.98
CA ASN A 37 -6.10 -5.09 -22.51
C ASN A 37 -5.47 -5.39 -21.11
N CYS A 38 -5.71 -4.57 -20.08
CA CYS A 38 -5.37 -4.97 -18.71
C CYS A 38 -6.62 -5.49 -18.00
N ASP A 39 -6.73 -6.81 -17.85
CA ASP A 39 -7.80 -7.43 -17.07
C ASP A 39 -7.50 -7.28 -15.58
N THR A 40 -8.35 -6.53 -14.89
CA THR A 40 -8.34 -6.32 -13.43
C THR A 40 -9.51 -7.01 -12.74
N THR A 41 -10.31 -7.79 -13.47
CA THR A 41 -11.51 -8.42 -12.91
C THR A 41 -11.16 -9.60 -12.00
N SER A 42 -11.70 -9.62 -10.78
CA SER A 42 -11.58 -10.74 -9.83
C SER A 42 -10.14 -11.22 -9.58
N ILE A 43 -9.19 -10.29 -9.51
CA ILE A 43 -7.78 -10.62 -9.26
C ILE A 43 -7.61 -11.07 -7.81
N THR A 44 -6.94 -12.21 -7.62
CA THR A 44 -6.55 -12.72 -6.31
C THR A 44 -5.04 -12.90 -6.27
N TYR A 45 -4.52 -13.25 -5.09
CA TYR A 45 -3.10 -13.54 -4.97
C TYR A 45 -2.68 -14.65 -5.93
N ALA A 46 -3.40 -15.78 -5.89
CA ALA A 46 -3.13 -16.94 -6.70
C ALA A 46 -3.38 -16.72 -8.21
N SER A 47 -4.36 -15.88 -8.59
CA SER A 47 -4.73 -15.70 -10.00
C SER A 47 -3.90 -14.64 -10.75
N GLY A 48 -3.14 -13.80 -10.05
CA GLY A 48 -2.32 -12.78 -10.73
C GLY A 48 -1.23 -12.09 -9.92
N ILE A 49 -1.43 -11.81 -8.63
CA ILE A 49 -0.46 -11.02 -7.86
C ILE A 49 0.80 -11.83 -7.53
N GLU A 50 0.69 -13.14 -7.32
CA GLU A 50 1.85 -14.00 -7.08
C GLU A 50 2.89 -13.85 -8.19
N THR A 51 2.48 -13.92 -9.46
CA THR A 51 3.37 -13.73 -10.60
C THR A 51 4.05 -12.35 -10.58
N ILE A 52 3.29 -11.29 -10.28
CA ILE A 52 3.87 -9.93 -10.19
C ILE A 52 4.93 -9.86 -9.08
N ILE A 53 4.66 -10.45 -7.92
CA ILE A 53 5.59 -10.48 -6.78
C ILE A 53 6.85 -11.29 -7.10
N LEU A 54 6.70 -12.48 -7.71
CA LEU A 54 7.82 -13.34 -8.04
C LEU A 54 8.72 -12.72 -9.13
N ASP A 55 8.12 -12.06 -10.11
CA ASP A 55 8.85 -11.50 -11.26
C ASP A 55 9.51 -10.14 -10.97
N ASN A 56 9.03 -9.40 -9.96
CA ASN A 56 9.47 -8.02 -9.72
C ASN A 56 10.00 -7.75 -8.30
N CYS A 57 9.70 -8.60 -7.32
CA CYS A 57 10.02 -8.34 -5.91
C CYS A 57 10.89 -9.44 -5.30
N ALA A 58 10.47 -10.70 -5.42
CA ALA A 58 11.15 -11.88 -4.87
C ALA A 58 12.36 -12.33 -5.71
N LEU A 59 13.15 -11.35 -6.16
CA LEU A 59 14.33 -11.56 -6.97
C LEU A 59 15.53 -11.88 -6.07
N SER A 60 16.47 -12.66 -6.60
CA SER A 60 17.74 -12.96 -5.93
C SER A 60 18.46 -11.68 -5.50
N GLY A 61 18.80 -11.59 -4.21
CA GLY A 61 19.43 -10.39 -3.64
C GLY A 61 18.45 -9.26 -3.24
N CYS A 62 17.16 -9.41 -3.53
CA CYS A 62 16.09 -8.48 -3.14
C CYS A 62 15.20 -9.16 -2.08
N HIS A 63 13.91 -9.39 -2.34
CA HIS A 63 12.96 -9.93 -1.36
C HIS A 63 12.77 -11.46 -1.46
N ASP A 64 13.78 -12.20 -1.94
CA ASP A 64 13.78 -13.66 -1.99
C ASP A 64 14.04 -14.31 -0.61
N GLY A 65 14.49 -13.52 0.38
CA GLY A 65 14.84 -13.98 1.72
C GLY A 65 16.29 -14.43 1.89
N SER A 66 17.14 -14.33 0.86
CA SER A 66 18.56 -14.71 0.95
C SER A 66 19.49 -13.54 1.30
N SER A 67 19.04 -12.31 1.08
CA SER A 67 19.84 -11.07 1.17
C SER A 67 19.81 -10.38 2.54
N GLY A 68 19.09 -10.94 3.52
CA GLY A 68 18.77 -10.27 4.79
C GLY A 68 17.66 -9.23 4.69
N LEU A 69 17.12 -8.97 3.49
CA LEU A 69 15.86 -8.26 3.31
C LEU A 69 14.67 -9.16 3.66
N PRO A 70 13.52 -8.58 4.02
CA PRO A 70 12.35 -9.39 4.27
C PRO A 70 11.93 -10.19 3.04
N ALA A 71 11.63 -11.47 3.23
CA ALA A 71 11.08 -12.31 2.19
C ALA A 71 9.65 -11.85 1.86
N ILE A 72 9.37 -11.60 0.59
CA ILE A 72 8.05 -11.22 0.06
C ILE A 72 7.78 -12.14 -1.13
N ASN A 73 7.56 -13.43 -0.85
CA ASN A 73 7.51 -14.49 -1.85
C ASN A 73 6.35 -15.49 -1.65
N ASN A 74 5.40 -15.17 -0.77
CA ASN A 74 4.17 -15.93 -0.56
C ASN A 74 3.08 -15.01 -0.02
N TYR A 75 1.82 -15.45 -0.08
CA TYR A 75 0.68 -14.65 0.38
C TYR A 75 0.85 -14.13 1.81
N THR A 76 1.24 -15.00 2.75
CA THR A 76 1.38 -14.63 4.17
C THR A 76 2.43 -13.54 4.39
N SER A 77 3.55 -13.60 3.68
CA SER A 77 4.60 -12.58 3.78
C SER A 77 4.18 -11.27 3.11
N VAL A 78 3.54 -11.34 1.94
CA VAL A 78 2.98 -10.17 1.22
C VAL A 78 1.90 -9.49 2.04
N LYS A 79 0.96 -10.25 2.63
CA LYS A 79 -0.19 -9.73 3.38
C LYS A 79 0.22 -8.87 4.57
N LYS A 80 1.36 -9.17 5.22
CA LYS A 80 1.92 -8.31 6.28
C LYS A 80 2.20 -6.89 5.80
N TYR A 81 2.66 -6.73 4.55
CA TYR A 81 2.96 -5.42 3.94
C TYR A 81 1.73 -4.76 3.32
N VAL A 82 0.73 -5.55 2.96
CA VAL A 82 -0.61 -5.04 2.65
C VAL A 82 -1.23 -4.42 3.90
N ASP A 83 -1.24 -5.16 5.02
CA ASP A 83 -1.95 -4.79 6.24
C ASP A 83 -1.37 -3.57 6.95
N ASN A 84 -0.11 -3.25 6.70
CA ASN A 84 0.53 -2.04 7.22
C ASN A 84 0.67 -0.92 6.17
N GLY A 85 0.05 -1.08 4.99
CA GLY A 85 0.04 -0.09 3.91
C GLY A 85 1.37 0.09 3.16
N LEU A 86 2.43 -0.64 3.54
CA LEU A 86 3.74 -0.46 2.92
C LEU A 86 3.78 -0.94 1.47
N LEU A 87 3.03 -1.99 1.11
CA LEU A 87 2.99 -2.45 -0.28
C LEU A 87 2.49 -1.33 -1.20
N GLU A 88 1.34 -0.76 -0.87
CA GLU A 88 0.74 0.36 -1.61
C GLU A 88 1.69 1.57 -1.65
N GLN A 89 2.22 1.96 -0.50
CA GLN A 89 3.05 3.15 -0.38
C GLN A 89 4.30 3.06 -1.26
N ARG A 90 4.93 1.89 -1.34
CA ARG A 90 6.18 1.70 -2.11
C ARG A 90 5.93 1.45 -3.59
N VAL A 91 4.86 0.74 -3.93
CA VAL A 91 4.60 0.28 -5.30
C VAL A 91 3.71 1.26 -6.10
N LEU A 92 2.73 1.89 -5.45
CA LEU A 92 1.72 2.73 -6.12
C LEU A 92 1.93 4.22 -5.89
N VAL A 93 2.35 4.62 -4.68
CA VAL A 93 2.54 6.03 -4.31
C VAL A 93 3.95 6.52 -4.64
N GLN A 94 4.97 5.97 -3.96
CA GLN A 94 6.36 6.37 -4.15
C GLN A 94 6.96 5.81 -5.43
N LYS A 95 6.49 4.62 -5.85
CA LYS A 95 6.96 3.90 -7.04
C LYS A 95 8.47 3.69 -7.04
N ASP A 96 9.04 3.52 -5.85
CA ASP A 96 10.46 3.32 -5.59
C ASP A 96 10.83 1.84 -5.42
N MET A 97 9.83 0.96 -5.49
CA MET A 97 9.98 -0.48 -5.60
C MET A 97 9.29 -1.01 -6.86
N PRO A 98 9.98 -1.80 -7.70
CA PRO A 98 11.37 -2.26 -7.54
C PRO A 98 12.44 -1.16 -7.81
N PRO A 99 13.70 -1.36 -7.38
CA PRO A 99 14.78 -0.38 -7.58
C PRO A 99 15.12 -0.07 -9.04
N SER A 100 14.74 -0.96 -9.96
CA SER A 100 14.90 -0.78 -11.41
C SER A 100 13.92 0.23 -12.00
N GLY A 101 12.91 0.65 -11.23
CA GLY A 101 11.89 1.61 -11.62
C GLY A 101 10.47 1.11 -11.34
N PRO A 102 9.46 1.97 -11.56
CA PRO A 102 8.06 1.62 -11.32
C PRO A 102 7.63 0.37 -12.11
N LEU A 103 6.68 -0.38 -11.55
CA LEU A 103 6.01 -1.46 -12.27
C LEU A 103 5.31 -0.94 -13.54
N SER A 104 5.01 -1.84 -14.48
CA SER A 104 4.16 -1.49 -15.63
C SER A 104 2.80 -0.95 -15.18
N THR A 105 2.17 -0.09 -15.99
CA THR A 105 0.85 0.47 -15.68
C THR A 105 -0.18 -0.63 -15.38
N CYS A 106 -0.19 -1.72 -16.16
CA CYS A 106 -1.11 -2.83 -15.91
C CYS A 106 -0.82 -3.58 -14.59
N ASN A 107 0.45 -3.78 -14.23
CA ASN A 107 0.77 -4.39 -12.92
C ASN A 107 0.37 -3.48 -11.75
N GLN A 108 0.53 -2.16 -11.89
CA GLN A 108 0.03 -1.20 -10.90
C GLN A 108 -1.50 -1.27 -10.78
N GLN A 109 -2.23 -1.36 -11.90
CA GLN A 109 -3.69 -1.49 -11.92
C GLN A 109 -4.16 -2.80 -11.28
N LYS A 110 -3.52 -3.93 -11.57
CA LYS A 110 -3.83 -5.23 -10.94
C LYS A 110 -3.61 -5.20 -9.42
N ILE A 111 -2.48 -4.67 -8.97
CA ILE A 111 -2.20 -4.52 -7.53
C ILE A 111 -3.23 -3.62 -6.88
N ARG A 112 -3.56 -2.48 -7.49
CA ARG A 112 -4.59 -1.57 -6.99
C ARG A 112 -5.95 -2.26 -6.84
N SER A 113 -6.43 -2.92 -7.89
CA SER A 113 -7.72 -3.62 -7.86
C SER A 113 -7.73 -4.69 -6.76
N TRP A 114 -6.67 -5.48 -6.68
CA TRP A 114 -6.54 -6.51 -5.64
C TRP A 114 -6.52 -5.94 -4.21
N LEU A 115 -5.86 -4.80 -3.99
CA LEU A 115 -5.87 -4.11 -2.69
C LEU A 115 -7.26 -3.59 -2.35
N MET A 116 -7.97 -2.97 -3.30
CA MET A 116 -9.34 -2.49 -3.12
C MET A 116 -10.31 -3.62 -2.80
N ASP A 117 -10.09 -4.81 -3.36
CA ASP A 117 -10.89 -6.02 -3.07
C ASP A 117 -10.54 -6.68 -1.72
N GLY A 118 -9.66 -6.06 -0.91
CA GLY A 118 -9.27 -6.57 0.41
C GLY A 118 -8.13 -7.60 0.37
N ALA A 119 -7.37 -7.62 -0.72
CA ALA A 119 -6.26 -8.55 -0.96
C ALA A 119 -6.63 -10.04 -0.79
N PRO A 120 -7.63 -10.54 -1.53
CA PRO A 120 -8.07 -11.93 -1.45
C PRO A 120 -6.96 -12.89 -1.89
N GLN A 121 -6.85 -14.02 -1.20
CA GLN A 121 -5.84 -15.03 -1.52
C GLN A 121 -6.21 -15.85 -2.77
N ASN A 122 -7.47 -16.28 -2.88
CA ASN A 122 -7.96 -17.20 -3.92
C ASN A 122 -9.24 -16.68 -4.57
#